data_AF-A0A392P8C7-F1
#
_entry.id   AF-A0A392P8C7-F1
#
_cell.length_a   1.000
_cell.length_b   1.000
_cell.length_c   1.000
_cell.angle_alpha   90.00
_cell.angle_beta   90.00
_cell.angle_gamma   90.00
#
_symmetry.space_group_name_H-M   'P 1'
#
loop_
_entity.id
_entity.type
_entity.pdbx_description
1 polymer ?
#
loop_
_entity_poly.entity_id
_entity_poly.type
_entity_poly.pdbx_seq_one_letter_code
_entity_poly.pdbx_strand_id
1 'polypeptide(L)'
;QNDDASRSSDENSPIEQVALTVPVTDDPSLPVFTFRTWTLGTLACVLLSFLNQFFGFRREPLSVTAISAQIAVVPLGHLMASTVTKRVFMKGKKWEFTLNPGKFNVKEHVLITIFASSGAASVYAIHFVSAVKVFYRKEITVLVALLVVLTTQVLGFGWAGVFRRYLVEPAAMWWPQNLVQVSLF
;
A
#
# COMPACT_ATOMS: atom_id res chain seq x y z
N GLN A 1 -26.15 -22.49 25.62
CA GLN A 1 -26.16 -21.69 24.38
C GLN A 1 -25.76 -20.22 24.62
N ASN A 2 -25.03 -19.92 25.71
CA ASN A 2 -24.57 -18.57 26.08
C ASN A 2 -23.04 -18.42 26.10
N ASP A 3 -22.28 -19.45 25.71
CA ASP A 3 -20.81 -19.46 25.84
C ASP A 3 -20.06 -18.97 24.58
N ASP A 4 -20.73 -18.87 23.43
CA ASP A 4 -20.10 -18.36 22.20
C ASP A 4 -20.14 -16.83 22.11
N ALA A 5 -21.14 -16.18 22.72
CA ALA A 5 -21.25 -14.72 22.71
C ALA A 5 -20.17 -14.06 23.59
N SER A 6 -19.82 -14.65 24.73
CA SER A 6 -18.80 -14.13 25.65
C SER A 6 -17.37 -14.26 25.11
N ARG A 7 -17.08 -15.27 24.28
CA ARG A 7 -15.78 -15.40 23.60
C ARG A 7 -15.58 -14.34 22.52
N SER A 8 -16.63 -14.01 21.77
CA SER A 8 -16.55 -12.98 20.71
C SER A 8 -16.28 -11.58 21.24
N SER A 9 -16.67 -11.28 22.49
CA SER A 9 -16.41 -9.98 23.12
C SER A 9 -14.98 -9.82 23.64
N ASP A 10 -14.32 -10.91 24.05
CA ASP A 10 -12.94 -10.90 24.57
C ASP A 10 -11.88 -10.93 23.46
N GLU A 11 -12.20 -11.48 22.28
CA GLU A 11 -11.31 -11.46 21.10
C GLU A 11 -11.39 -10.15 20.32
N ASN A 12 -12.38 -9.31 20.59
CA ASN A 12 -12.60 -8.06 19.85
C ASN A 12 -11.71 -6.93 20.38
N SER A 13 -11.38 -5.98 19.52
CA SER A 13 -10.56 -4.83 19.92
C SER A 13 -11.27 -4.05 21.03
N PRO A 14 -10.55 -3.55 22.07
CA PRO A 14 -11.14 -2.70 23.10
C PRO A 14 -11.66 -1.36 22.56
N ILE A 15 -11.35 -1.02 21.30
CA ILE A 15 -11.79 0.20 20.63
C ILE A 15 -12.96 -0.16 19.70
N GLU A 16 -14.13 0.41 19.99
CA GLU A 16 -15.38 0.13 19.27
C GLU A 16 -15.27 0.39 17.76
N GLN A 17 -14.59 1.46 17.35
CA GLN A 17 -14.42 1.77 15.93
C GLN A 17 -13.60 0.71 15.19
N VAL A 18 -12.62 0.09 15.85
CA VAL A 18 -11.79 -0.99 15.27
C VAL A 18 -12.62 -2.27 15.21
N ALA A 19 -13.35 -2.57 16.28
CA ALA A 19 -14.23 -3.72 16.40
C ALA A 19 -15.33 -3.77 15.33
N LEU A 20 -15.85 -2.60 14.92
CA LEU A 20 -16.89 -2.50 13.89
C LEU A 20 -16.35 -2.51 12.46
N THR A 21 -15.07 -2.22 12.25
CA THR A 21 -14.48 -2.05 10.90
C THR A 21 -13.59 -3.21 10.48
N VAL A 22 -13.05 -3.97 11.43
CA VAL A 22 -12.12 -5.06 11.15
C VAL A 22 -12.74 -6.40 11.58
N PRO A 23 -12.93 -7.35 10.65
CA PRO A 23 -13.37 -8.69 11.04
C PRO A 23 -12.29 -9.40 11.85
N VAL A 24 -12.71 -10.12 12.90
CA VAL A 24 -11.81 -10.87 13.81
C VAL A 24 -11.25 -12.14 13.13
N THR A 25 -11.90 -12.61 12.06
CA THR A 25 -11.52 -13.82 11.32
C THR A 25 -10.60 -13.51 10.14
N ASP A 26 -9.46 -14.22 10.04
CA ASP A 26 -8.57 -14.21 8.88
C ASP A 26 -8.44 -15.61 8.26
N ASP A 27 -8.43 -15.70 6.93
CA ASP A 27 -8.14 -16.94 6.20
C ASP A 27 -6.68 -16.93 5.67
N PRO A 28 -5.75 -17.67 6.29
CA PRO A 28 -4.35 -17.69 5.90
C PRO A 28 -4.08 -18.38 4.55
N SER A 29 -5.05 -19.09 3.97
CA SER A 29 -4.88 -19.82 2.70
C SER A 29 -4.98 -18.95 1.45
N LEU A 30 -5.50 -17.72 1.60
CA LEU A 30 -5.72 -16.81 0.47
C LEU A 30 -4.40 -16.29 -0.12
N PRO A 31 -4.21 -16.34 -1.45
CA PRO A 31 -3.00 -15.86 -2.09
C PRO A 31 -2.94 -14.32 -2.04
N VAL A 32 -1.80 -13.79 -1.60
CA VAL A 32 -1.56 -12.34 -1.44
C VAL A 32 -0.62 -11.79 -2.52
N PHE A 33 0.49 -12.51 -2.76
CA PHE A 33 1.53 -12.14 -3.71
C PHE A 33 1.26 -12.74 -5.09
N THR A 34 0.33 -12.15 -5.83
CA THR A 34 0.01 -12.59 -7.20
C THR A 34 0.62 -11.65 -8.25
N PHE A 35 0.64 -12.10 -9.50
CA PHE A 35 1.07 -11.28 -10.64
C PHE A 35 0.24 -9.99 -10.74
N ARG A 36 -1.08 -10.09 -10.55
CA ARG A 36 -2.00 -8.95 -10.55
C ARG A 36 -1.61 -7.91 -9.50
N THR A 37 -1.27 -8.34 -8.29
CA THR A 37 -0.83 -7.43 -7.22
C THR A 37 0.41 -6.65 -7.63
N TRP A 38 1.40 -7.31 -8.23
CA TRP A 38 2.61 -6.65 -8.72
C TRP A 38 2.32 -5.66 -9.85
N THR A 39 1.53 -6.06 -10.85
CA THR A 39 1.24 -5.19 -11.99
C THR A 39 0.41 -3.99 -11.60
N LEU A 40 -0.72 -4.21 -10.91
CA LEU A 40 -1.64 -3.13 -10.52
C LEU A 40 -1.01 -2.26 -9.42
N GLY A 41 -0.34 -2.87 -8.44
CA GLY A 41 0.34 -2.14 -7.37
C GLY A 41 1.47 -1.28 -7.87
N THR A 42 2.37 -1.82 -8.70
CA THR A 42 3.50 -1.04 -9.25
C THR A 42 3.01 0.07 -10.18
N LEU A 43 2.02 -0.23 -11.04
CA LEU A 43 1.44 0.77 -11.93
C LEU A 43 0.78 1.90 -11.13
N ALA A 44 -0.03 1.55 -10.12
CA ALA A 44 -0.67 2.54 -9.25
C ALA A 44 0.38 3.39 -8.52
N CYS A 45 1.42 2.78 -7.96
CA CYS A 45 2.51 3.47 -7.28
C CYS A 45 3.23 4.48 -8.21
N VAL A 46 3.64 4.05 -9.41
CA VAL A 46 4.32 4.91 -10.38
C VAL A 46 3.43 6.05 -10.85
N LEU A 47 2.16 5.77 -11.18
CA LEU A 47 1.21 6.78 -11.63
C LEU A 47 0.95 7.83 -10.54
N LEU A 48 0.69 7.39 -9.30
CA LEU A 48 0.37 8.29 -8.20
C LEU A 48 1.59 9.14 -7.81
N SER A 49 2.79 8.54 -7.80
CA SER A 49 4.04 9.25 -7.54
C SER A 49 4.30 10.32 -8.61
N PHE A 50 4.12 9.98 -9.89
CA PHE A 50 4.26 10.94 -10.98
C PHE A 50 3.24 12.08 -10.88
N LEU A 51 1.96 11.77 -10.69
CA LEU A 51 0.90 12.78 -10.62
C LEU A 51 1.12 13.73 -9.44
N ASN A 52 1.36 13.19 -8.24
CA ASN A 52 1.59 14.02 -7.05
C ASN A 52 2.85 14.86 -7.17
N GLN A 53 3.94 14.31 -7.72
CA GLN A 53 5.16 15.08 -7.93
C GLN A 53 4.99 16.17 -8.98
N PHE A 54 4.27 15.88 -10.07
CA PHE A 54 3.98 16.83 -11.14
C PHE A 54 3.09 17.97 -10.68
N PHE A 55 2.02 17.68 -9.94
CA PHE A 55 1.13 18.70 -9.40
C PHE A 55 1.75 19.47 -8.23
N GLY A 56 2.68 18.87 -7.47
CA GLY A 56 3.35 19.51 -6.35
C GLY A 56 4.18 20.75 -6.71
N PHE A 57 4.65 20.87 -7.96
CA PHE A 57 5.37 22.06 -8.43
C PHE A 57 4.45 23.14 -9.01
N ARG A 58 3.13 22.90 -9.10
CA ARG A 58 2.18 23.91 -9.57
C ARG A 58 1.88 24.93 -8.48
N ARG A 59 1.49 26.14 -8.91
CA ARG A 59 1.09 27.23 -8.01
C ARG A 59 -0.11 26.86 -7.13
N GLU A 60 -1.03 26.07 -7.68
CA GLU A 60 -2.14 25.44 -6.98
C GLU A 60 -1.94 23.93 -7.02
N PRO A 61 -1.32 23.33 -5.97
CA PRO A 61 -1.02 21.91 -5.97
C PRO A 61 -2.30 21.09 -5.77
N LEU A 62 -2.49 20.10 -6.63
CA LEU A 62 -3.52 19.08 -6.49
C LEU A 62 -2.88 17.81 -5.94
N SER A 63 -3.48 17.20 -4.91
CA SER A 63 -3.02 15.94 -4.33
C SER A 63 -4.01 14.83 -4.64
N VAL A 64 -3.52 13.76 -5.25
CA VAL A 64 -4.30 12.55 -5.54
C VAL A 64 -4.03 11.54 -4.42
N THR A 65 -5.07 11.20 -3.68
CA THR A 65 -4.96 10.33 -2.50
C THR A 65 -4.93 8.86 -2.88
N ALA A 66 -4.39 8.02 -1.98
CA ALA A 66 -4.39 6.57 -2.13
C ALA A 66 -5.81 5.97 -2.22
N ILE A 67 -6.82 6.64 -1.64
CA ILE A 67 -8.22 6.21 -1.69
C ILE A 67 -8.75 6.20 -3.13
N SER A 68 -8.34 7.17 -3.95
CA SER A 68 -8.72 7.18 -5.38
C SER A 68 -8.19 5.95 -6.11
N ALA A 69 -6.95 5.53 -5.82
CA ALA A 69 -6.38 4.30 -6.34
C ALA A 69 -7.08 3.06 -5.77
N GLN A 70 -7.41 3.05 -4.47
CA GLN A 70 -8.15 1.96 -3.83
C GLN A 70 -9.49 1.69 -4.51
N ILE A 71 -10.26 2.73 -4.83
CA ILE A 71 -11.55 2.61 -5.54
C ILE A 71 -11.33 2.13 -6.99
N ALA A 72 -10.35 2.68 -7.70
CA ALA A 72 -10.06 2.31 -9.09
C ALA A 72 -9.58 0.85 -9.25
N VAL A 73 -8.89 0.32 -8.25
CA VAL A 73 -8.33 -1.04 -8.27
C VAL A 73 -9.41 -2.11 -8.21
N VAL A 74 -10.58 -1.87 -7.62
CA VAL A 74 -11.66 -2.86 -7.55
C VAL A 74 -12.14 -3.32 -8.94
N PRO A 75 -12.65 -2.43 -9.82
CA PRO A 75 -13.08 -2.84 -11.15
C PRO A 75 -11.90 -3.39 -12.00
N LEU A 76 -10.72 -2.79 -11.89
CA LEU A 76 -9.52 -3.26 -12.60
C LEU A 76 -9.08 -4.66 -12.14
N GLY A 77 -9.16 -4.94 -10.84
CA GLY A 77 -8.81 -6.22 -10.23
C GLY A 77 -9.74 -7.34 -10.66
N HIS A 78 -11.05 -7.06 -10.76
CA HIS A 78 -12.04 -7.98 -11.31
C HIS A 78 -11.90 -8.19 -12.82
N LEU A 79 -11.63 -7.13 -13.59
CA LEU A 79 -11.36 -7.24 -15.04
C LEU A 79 -10.09 -8.06 -15.31
N MET A 80 -9.03 -7.84 -14.53
CA MET A 80 -7.82 -8.62 -14.64
C MET A 80 -8.04 -10.08 -14.18
N ALA A 81 -8.92 -10.32 -13.19
CA ALA A 81 -9.31 -11.67 -12.80
C ALA A 81 -10.01 -12.45 -13.93
N SER A 82 -10.83 -11.77 -14.74
CA SER A 82 -11.60 -12.40 -15.82
C SER A 82 -10.81 -12.55 -17.11
N THR A 83 -9.87 -11.64 -17.38
CA THR A 83 -9.08 -11.62 -18.62
C THR A 83 -7.76 -12.37 -18.53
N VAL A 84 -7.11 -12.42 -17.35
CA VAL A 84 -5.81 -13.08 -17.22
C VAL A 84 -5.94 -14.59 -17.35
N THR A 85 -5.05 -15.15 -18.18
CA THR A 85 -5.08 -16.57 -18.53
C THR A 85 -4.83 -17.45 -17.30
N LYS A 86 -5.71 -18.42 -17.07
CA LYS A 86 -5.58 -19.48 -16.04
C LYS A 86 -4.53 -20.55 -16.40
N ARG A 87 -3.64 -20.26 -17.35
CA ARG A 87 -2.61 -21.20 -17.76
C ARG A 87 -1.61 -21.35 -16.62
N VAL A 88 -1.40 -22.59 -16.19
CA VAL A 88 -0.31 -22.95 -15.28
C VAL A 88 0.96 -22.95 -16.11
N PHE A 89 1.87 -22.03 -15.80
CA PHE A 89 3.19 -21.98 -16.39
C PHE A 89 4.10 -22.95 -15.66
N MET A 90 4.97 -23.62 -16.41
CA MET A 90 5.96 -24.59 -15.89
C MET A 90 5.37 -25.83 -15.21
N LYS A 91 4.20 -26.32 -15.67
CA LYS A 91 3.58 -27.58 -15.22
C LYS A 91 4.59 -28.74 -15.26
N GLY A 92 4.87 -29.35 -14.11
CA GLY A 92 5.81 -30.45 -13.87
C GLY A 92 7.17 -30.06 -13.27
N LYS A 93 7.43 -28.79 -12.93
CA LYS A 93 8.71 -28.32 -12.35
C LYS A 93 8.51 -27.71 -10.96
N LYS A 94 9.57 -27.59 -10.16
CA LYS A 94 9.55 -26.95 -8.83
C LYS A 94 9.05 -25.48 -8.81
N TRP A 95 8.91 -24.85 -9.97
CA TRP A 95 8.49 -23.45 -10.16
C TRP A 95 7.15 -23.33 -10.90
N GLU A 96 6.20 -24.22 -10.66
CA GLU A 96 4.85 -24.04 -11.21
C GLU A 96 4.24 -22.74 -10.67
N PHE A 97 3.83 -21.85 -11.55
CA PHE A 97 3.07 -20.66 -11.16
C PHE A 97 1.93 -20.40 -12.13
N THR A 98 0.82 -19.92 -11.60
CA THR A 98 -0.33 -19.47 -12.39
C THR A 98 -0.41 -17.95 -12.34
N LEU A 99 -0.67 -17.32 -13.47
CA LEU A 99 -0.92 -15.87 -13.52
C LEU A 99 -2.29 -15.51 -12.95
N ASN A 100 -3.19 -16.49 -12.81
CA ASN A 100 -4.52 -16.31 -12.25
C ASN A 100 -4.82 -17.43 -11.23
N PRO A 101 -4.44 -17.24 -9.95
CA PRO A 101 -4.66 -18.24 -8.90
C PRO A 101 -6.12 -18.29 -8.43
N GLY A 102 -6.96 -17.29 -8.75
CA GLY A 102 -8.35 -17.27 -8.31
C GLY A 102 -9.05 -15.93 -8.49
N LYS A 103 -10.20 -15.78 -7.83
CA LYS A 103 -10.96 -14.52 -7.81
C LYS A 103 -10.13 -13.41 -7.16
N PHE A 104 -10.53 -12.15 -7.39
CA PHE A 104 -9.91 -11.02 -6.70
C PHE A 104 -10.25 -11.07 -5.22
N ASN A 105 -9.22 -11.11 -4.38
CA ASN A 105 -9.37 -11.24 -2.93
C ASN A 105 -9.04 -9.92 -2.22
N VAL A 106 -9.61 -9.74 -1.02
CA VAL A 106 -9.34 -8.58 -0.16
C VAL A 106 -7.84 -8.40 0.12
N LYS A 107 -7.08 -9.48 0.34
CA LYS A 107 -5.63 -9.38 0.60
C LYS A 107 -4.83 -8.80 -0.56
N GLU A 108 -5.19 -9.13 -1.80
CA GLU A 108 -4.56 -8.54 -2.98
C GLU A 108 -4.94 -7.07 -3.11
N HIS A 109 -6.22 -6.73 -2.84
CA HIS A 109 -6.69 -5.34 -2.85
C HIS A 109 -5.95 -4.48 -1.81
N VAL A 110 -5.83 -4.96 -0.58
CA VAL A 110 -5.09 -4.31 0.50
C VAL A 110 -3.63 -4.10 0.08
N LEU A 111 -2.96 -5.13 -0.44
CA LEU A 111 -1.54 -5.02 -0.82
C LEU A 111 -1.32 -4.05 -1.99
N ILE A 112 -2.21 -4.03 -2.99
CA ILE A 112 -2.18 -3.03 -4.07
C ILE A 112 -2.35 -1.62 -3.50
N THR A 113 -3.26 -1.42 -2.55
CA THR A 113 -3.49 -0.11 -1.92
C THR A 113 -2.30 0.34 -1.09
N ILE A 114 -1.59 -0.57 -0.41
CA ILE A 114 -0.32 -0.26 0.29
C ILE A 114 0.73 0.24 -0.71
N PHE A 115 0.85 -0.41 -1.88
CA PHE A 115 1.77 0.05 -2.94
C PHE A 115 1.38 1.44 -3.45
N ALA A 116 0.09 1.66 -3.72
CA ALA A 116 -0.42 2.97 -4.13
C ALA A 116 -0.16 4.04 -3.08
N SER A 117 -0.38 3.74 -1.79
CA SER A 117 -0.15 4.66 -0.68
C SER A 117 1.32 5.10 -0.59
N SER A 118 2.25 4.18 -0.82
CA SER A 118 3.69 4.50 -0.86
C SER A 118 4.04 5.50 -1.99
N GLY A 119 3.33 5.44 -3.12
CA GLY A 119 3.49 6.38 -4.23
C GLY A 119 2.70 7.68 -4.06
N ALA A 120 1.66 7.69 -3.22
CA ALA A 120 0.88 8.90 -2.92
C ALA A 120 1.69 9.91 -2.08
N ALA A 121 2.59 9.40 -1.24
CA ALA A 121 3.39 10.23 -0.34
C ALA A 121 4.44 11.03 -1.11
N SER A 122 4.47 12.35 -0.87
CA SER A 122 5.51 13.22 -1.43
C SER A 122 6.84 13.01 -0.69
N VAL A 123 7.94 12.98 -1.45
CA VAL A 123 9.28 12.73 -0.92
C VAL A 123 9.91 14.04 -0.46
N TYR A 124 10.11 14.17 0.86
CA TYR A 124 10.63 15.40 1.46
C TYR A 124 11.99 15.86 0.89
N ALA A 125 12.87 14.91 0.59
CA ALA A 125 14.21 15.20 0.04
C ALA A 125 14.18 15.98 -1.29
N ILE A 126 13.06 15.93 -2.03
CA ILE A 126 12.91 16.69 -3.27
C ILE A 126 12.96 18.19 -3.00
N HIS A 127 12.40 18.67 -1.89
CA HIS A 127 12.48 20.09 -1.52
C HIS A 127 13.93 20.53 -1.30
N PHE A 128 14.74 19.69 -0.67
CA PHE A 128 16.17 19.96 -0.48
C PHE A 128 16.91 20.04 -1.82
N VAL A 129 16.72 19.04 -2.70
CA VAL A 129 17.36 19.02 -4.02
C VAL A 129 16.94 20.23 -4.86
N SER A 130 15.64 20.55 -4.87
CA SER A 130 15.10 21.73 -5.55
C SER A 130 15.66 23.03 -4.98
N ALA A 131 15.81 23.15 -3.66
CA ALA A 131 16.37 24.35 -3.03
C ALA A 131 17.85 24.56 -3.41
N VAL A 132 18.67 23.51 -3.42
CA VAL A 132 20.08 23.61 -3.85
C VAL A 132 20.19 24.02 -5.32
N LYS A 133 19.33 23.46 -6.17
CA LYS A 133 19.34 23.77 -7.60
C LYS A 133 18.87 25.21 -7.90
N VAL A 134 17.79 25.66 -7.25
CA VAL A 134 17.15 26.96 -7.55
C VAL A 134 17.80 28.12 -6.78
N PHE A 135 18.02 27.99 -5.47
CA PHE A 135 18.54 29.09 -4.64
C PHE A 135 20.06 29.16 -4.67
N TYR A 136 20.75 28.03 -4.60
CA TYR A 136 22.22 27.99 -4.55
C TYR A 136 22.86 27.86 -5.94
N ARG A 137 22.06 27.71 -7.00
CA ARG A 137 22.50 27.57 -8.40
C ARG A 137 23.59 26.53 -8.61
N LYS A 138 23.61 25.48 -7.78
CA LYS A 138 24.54 24.36 -7.93
C LYS A 138 23.89 23.26 -8.74
N GLU A 139 24.61 22.77 -9.75
CA GLU A 139 24.19 21.61 -10.50
C GLU A 139 24.46 20.34 -9.68
N ILE A 140 23.40 19.60 -9.40
CA ILE A 140 23.47 18.26 -8.80
C ILE A 140 23.23 17.27 -9.93
N THR A 141 24.12 16.29 -10.09
CA THR A 141 23.92 15.20 -11.06
C THR A 141 22.74 14.33 -10.64
N VAL A 142 22.06 13.73 -11.62
CA VAL A 142 20.89 12.87 -11.38
C VAL A 142 21.22 11.75 -10.38
N LEU A 143 22.41 11.16 -10.47
CA LEU A 143 22.85 10.11 -9.56
C LEU A 143 22.96 10.60 -8.11
N VAL A 144 23.54 11.78 -7.88
CA VAL A 144 23.67 12.33 -6.52
C VAL A 144 22.29 12.68 -5.95
N ALA A 145 21.42 13.28 -6.75
CA ALA A 145 20.04 13.55 -6.34
C ALA A 145 19.28 12.26 -5.99
N LEU A 146 19.43 11.21 -6.82
CA LEU A 146 18.84 9.89 -6.58
C LEU A 146 19.34 9.28 -5.27
N LEU A 147 20.66 9.32 -5.01
CA LEU A 147 21.24 8.79 -3.77
C LEU A 147 20.74 9.54 -2.53
N VAL A 148 20.64 10.87 -2.60
CA VAL A 148 20.10 11.69 -1.51
C VAL A 148 18.63 11.32 -1.25
N VAL A 149 17.81 11.24 -2.30
CA VAL A 149 16.42 10.82 -2.17
C VAL A 149 16.32 9.39 -1.60
N LEU A 150 17.07 8.44 -2.15
CA LEU A 150 17.02 7.04 -1.75
C LEU A 150 17.42 6.84 -0.28
N THR A 151 18.50 7.49 0.17
CA THR A 151 18.96 7.41 1.57
C THR A 151 17.91 7.93 2.55
N THR A 152 17.22 9.02 2.23
CA THR A 152 16.12 9.52 3.07
C THR A 152 14.94 8.56 3.14
N GLN A 153 14.58 7.91 2.02
CA GLN A 153 13.50 6.93 2.00
C GLN A 153 13.86 5.67 2.79
N VAL A 154 15.07 5.13 2.60
CA VAL A 154 15.56 3.95 3.32
C VAL A 154 15.64 4.23 4.83
N LEU A 155 16.11 5.42 5.22
CA LEU A 155 16.14 5.84 6.62
C LEU A 155 14.71 5.90 7.20
N GLY A 156 13.76 6.49 6.47
CA GLY A 156 12.35 6.56 6.89
C GLY A 156 11.73 5.17 7.13
N PHE A 157 11.88 4.24 6.19
CA PHE A 157 11.40 2.87 6.36
C PHE A 157 12.15 2.11 7.46
N GLY A 158 13.44 2.38 7.64
CA GLY A 158 14.23 1.82 8.74
C GLY A 158 13.70 2.21 10.12
N TRP A 159 13.42 3.50 10.33
CA TRP A 159 12.81 3.98 11.57
C TRP A 159 11.40 3.42 11.79
N ALA A 160 10.57 3.36 10.73
CA ALA A 160 9.25 2.75 10.82
C ALA A 160 9.33 1.27 11.28
N GLY A 161 10.34 0.54 10.82
CA GLY A 161 10.61 -0.83 11.26
C GLY A 161 10.98 -0.93 12.74
N VAL A 162 11.86 -0.04 13.24
CA VAL A 162 12.26 -0.01 14.66
C VAL A 162 11.08 0.31 15.56
N PHE A 163 10.22 1.26 15.17
CA PHE A 163 9.07 1.67 15.96
C PHE A 163 7.85 0.75 15.84
N ARG A 164 7.84 -0.23 14.93
CA ARG A 164 6.73 -1.19 14.74
C ARG A 164 6.28 -1.84 16.06
N ARG A 165 7.24 -2.26 16.89
CA ARG A 165 6.97 -2.88 18.21
C ARG A 165 6.23 -1.97 19.18
N TYR A 166 6.41 -0.66 19.05
CA TYR A 166 5.84 0.33 19.97
C TYR A 166 4.56 0.98 19.41
N LEU A 167 4.46 1.13 18.09
CA LEU A 167 3.38 1.89 17.44
C LEU A 167 2.36 1.03 16.67
N VAL A 168 2.61 -0.26 16.49
CA VAL A 168 1.74 -1.15 15.69
C VAL A 168 1.36 -2.42 16.45
N GLU A 169 2.29 -3.06 17.15
CA GLU A 169 2.02 -4.31 17.88
C GLU A 169 1.10 -4.16 19.10
N PRO A 170 1.12 -3.06 19.88
CA PRO A 170 0.20 -2.90 21.00
C PRO A 170 -1.24 -2.64 20.55
N ALA A 171 -2.20 -3.46 21.02
CA ALA A 171 -3.62 -3.38 20.64
C ALA A 171 -4.31 -2.04 20.99
N ALA A 172 -3.76 -1.29 21.96
CA ALA A 172 -4.26 0.04 22.32
C ALA A 172 -3.87 1.13 21.31
N MET A 173 -2.86 0.88 20.46
CA MET A 173 -2.40 1.84 19.47
C MET A 173 -3.18 1.65 18.17
N TRP A 174 -3.92 2.68 17.75
CA TRP A 174 -4.74 2.65 16.54
C TRP A 174 -4.57 3.93 15.73
N TRP A 175 -4.83 3.82 14.43
CA TRP A 175 -4.62 4.89 13.45
C TRP A 175 -5.95 5.23 12.79
N PRO A 176 -6.70 6.25 13.28
CA PRO A 176 -8.05 6.57 12.81
C PRO A 176 -8.14 6.78 11.30
N GLN A 177 -7.15 7.43 10.72
CA GLN A 177 -7.09 7.70 9.28
C GLN A 177 -7.01 6.40 8.45
N ASN A 178 -6.39 5.36 8.99
CA ASN A 178 -6.30 4.07 8.31
C ASN A 178 -7.61 3.27 8.44
N LEU A 179 -8.41 3.47 9.49
CA LEU A 179 -9.70 2.78 9.63
C LEU A 179 -10.66 3.11 8.48
N VAL A 180 -10.64 4.34 7.98
CA VAL A 180 -11.43 4.73 6.80
C VAL A 180 -11.05 3.90 5.59
N GLN A 181 -9.74 3.67 5.37
CA GLN A 181 -9.28 2.81 4.27
C GLN A 181 -9.68 1.36 4.49
N VAL A 182 -9.58 0.87 5.73
CA VAL A 182 -9.92 -0.52 6.05
C VAL A 182 -11.41 -0.82 5.85
N SER A 183 -12.29 0.12 6.19
CA SER A 183 -13.74 -0.01 5.98
C SER A 183 -14.18 -0.05 4.51
N LEU A 184 -13.29 0.30 3.57
CA LEU A 184 -13.54 0.35 2.14
C LEU A 184 -13.05 -0.90 1.38
N PHE A 185 -12.49 -1.88 2.09
CA PHE A 185 -12.12 -3.18 1.54
C PHE A 185 -13.27 -4.18 1.66
#